data_AF-A0A4Q3WEW1-F1
#
_entry.id   AF-A0A4Q3WEW1-F1
#
_cell.length_a   1.000
_cell.length_b   1.000
_cell.length_c   1.000
_cell.angle_alpha   90.00
_cell.angle_beta   90.00
_cell.angle_gamma   90.00
#
_symmetry.space_group_name_H-M   'P 1'
#
loop_
_entity.id
_entity.type
_entity.pdbx_description
1 polymer ?
#
loop_
_entity_poly.entity_id
_entity_poly.type
_entity_poly.pdbx_seq_one_letter_code
_entity_poly.pdbx_strand_id
1 'polypeptide(L)'
;PQPIQLTILTAMFMHGGWAHLLGNMLYLWIFGDNVEDAMGHVKFLLFYLLCGIIATSVQIMASQMSGGVNLYIPNLGASGAIAGVLGGYLMLYPTKSVRVLIGFFGLISVPAILVIGLWIGTQVLSGIGSIANTQQTNESGGVAYWAHVGGAVAGLILVWVFRNRHVQERAHERAMGWHNDYGRFR
;
A
#
# COMPACT_ATOMS: atom_id res chain seq x y z
N PRO A 1 -26.53 -10.52 -14.41
CA PRO A 1 -25.72 -10.16 -13.21
C PRO A 1 -24.26 -10.65 -13.38
N GLN A 2 -23.30 -9.74 -13.47
CA GLN A 2 -21.88 -10.13 -13.43
C GLN A 2 -21.54 -10.59 -12.01
N PRO A 3 -20.84 -11.73 -11.82
CA PRO A 3 -20.47 -12.21 -10.50
C PRO A 3 -19.51 -11.20 -9.85
N ILE A 4 -19.97 -10.54 -8.79
CA ILE A 4 -19.23 -9.45 -8.11
C ILE A 4 -17.83 -9.87 -7.65
N GLN A 5 -17.64 -11.15 -7.32
CA GLN A 5 -16.35 -11.72 -6.90
C GLN A 5 -15.33 -11.72 -8.04
N LEU A 6 -15.76 -12.04 -9.27
CA LEU A 6 -14.89 -12.04 -10.45
C LEU A 6 -14.51 -10.60 -10.83
N THR A 7 -15.42 -9.66 -10.64
CA THR A 7 -15.17 -8.23 -10.83
C THR A 7 -14.15 -7.68 -9.84
N ILE A 8 -14.21 -8.09 -8.56
CA ILE A 8 -13.24 -7.65 -7.54
C ILE A 8 -11.84 -8.15 -7.90
N LEU A 9 -11.69 -9.44 -8.24
CA LEU A 9 -10.40 -10.01 -8.60
C LEU A 9 -9.81 -9.37 -9.86
N THR A 10 -10.62 -9.20 -10.91
CA THR A 10 -10.15 -8.57 -12.16
C THR A 10 -9.85 -7.08 -11.97
N ALA A 11 -10.59 -6.37 -11.13
CA ALA A 11 -10.32 -4.97 -10.78
C ALA A 11 -9.00 -4.76 -10.04
N MET A 12 -8.41 -5.80 -9.42
CA MET A 12 -7.07 -5.72 -8.84
C MET A 12 -5.94 -5.57 -9.87
N PHE A 13 -6.25 -5.75 -11.16
CA PHE A 13 -5.31 -5.64 -12.26
C PHE A 13 -5.70 -4.57 -13.28
N MET A 14 -6.87 -3.94 -13.13
CA MET A 14 -7.31 -2.83 -13.98
C MET A 14 -6.67 -1.50 -13.55
N HIS A 15 -6.41 -0.64 -14.53
CA HIS A 15 -5.80 0.67 -14.32
C HIS A 15 -6.61 1.74 -15.04
N GLY A 16 -6.85 2.86 -14.38
CA GLY A 16 -7.62 3.98 -14.94
C GLY A 16 -6.89 4.81 -16.00
N GLY A 17 -5.66 4.44 -16.37
CA GLY A 17 -4.82 5.14 -17.34
C GLY A 17 -3.32 4.88 -17.14
N TRP A 18 -2.49 5.37 -18.07
CA TRP A 18 -1.03 5.16 -18.06
C TRP A 18 -0.34 5.72 -16.82
N ALA A 19 -0.67 6.94 -16.41
CA ALA A 19 -0.08 7.54 -15.21
C ALA A 19 -0.39 6.73 -13.95
N HIS A 20 -1.60 6.18 -13.85
CA HIS A 20 -1.99 5.32 -12.72
C HIS A 20 -1.21 3.99 -12.75
N LEU A 21 -1.11 3.34 -13.91
CA LEU A 21 -0.31 2.12 -14.06
C LEU A 21 1.16 2.36 -13.68
N LEU A 22 1.78 3.41 -14.23
CA LEU A 22 3.17 3.74 -13.94
C LEU A 22 3.39 4.06 -12.45
N GLY A 23 2.45 4.78 -11.83
CA GLY A 23 2.49 5.03 -10.39
C GLY A 23 2.44 3.73 -9.58
N ASN A 24 1.48 2.85 -9.87
CA ASN A 24 1.34 1.56 -9.18
C ASN A 24 2.61 0.70 -9.30
N MET A 25 3.15 0.60 -10.51
CA MET A 25 4.38 -0.15 -10.76
C MET A 25 5.59 0.50 -10.07
N LEU A 26 5.66 1.83 -10.01
CA LEU A 26 6.71 2.54 -9.28
C LEU A 26 6.68 2.21 -7.78
N TYR A 27 5.50 2.23 -7.15
CA TYR A 27 5.36 1.87 -5.74
C TYR A 27 5.72 0.39 -5.50
N LEU A 28 5.25 -0.52 -6.35
CA LEU A 28 5.62 -1.94 -6.24
C LEU A 28 7.12 -2.15 -6.45
N TRP A 29 7.75 -1.42 -7.35
CA TRP A 29 9.19 -1.51 -7.59
C TRP A 29 10.01 -0.98 -6.39
N ILE A 30 9.57 0.10 -5.75
CA ILE A 30 10.29 0.68 -4.61
C ILE A 30 10.10 -0.13 -3.33
N PHE A 31 8.89 -0.64 -3.08
CA PHE A 31 8.51 -1.21 -1.78
C PHE A 31 8.19 -2.71 -1.82
N GLY A 32 7.72 -3.21 -2.97
CA GLY A 32 7.24 -4.59 -3.12
C GLY A 32 8.34 -5.61 -2.89
N ASP A 33 9.51 -5.42 -3.50
CA ASP A 33 10.67 -6.33 -3.37
C ASP A 33 11.05 -6.57 -1.90
N ASN A 34 11.18 -5.51 -1.11
CA ASN A 34 11.48 -5.60 0.32
C ASN A 34 10.42 -6.35 1.13
N VAL A 35 9.14 -6.15 0.80
CA VAL A 35 8.03 -6.83 1.50
C VAL A 35 7.96 -8.29 1.07
N GLU A 36 8.17 -8.56 -0.22
CA GLU A 36 8.23 -9.91 -0.79
C GLU A 36 9.38 -10.71 -0.18
N ASP A 37 10.59 -10.17 -0.11
CA ASP A 37 11.74 -10.77 0.57
C ASP A 37 11.44 -11.14 2.03
N ALA A 38 10.62 -10.34 2.71
CA ALA A 38 10.29 -10.58 4.10
C ALA A 38 9.37 -11.79 4.31
N MET A 39 8.68 -12.29 3.27
CA MET A 39 7.70 -13.37 3.40
C MET A 39 7.83 -14.51 2.37
N GLY A 40 8.49 -14.26 1.23
CA GLY A 40 8.59 -15.14 0.06
C GLY A 40 7.45 -14.93 -0.95
N HIS A 41 7.73 -15.19 -2.22
CA HIS A 41 6.87 -14.87 -3.38
C HIS A 41 5.41 -15.33 -3.24
N VAL A 42 5.18 -16.58 -2.82
CA VAL A 42 3.81 -17.14 -2.68
C VAL A 42 3.02 -16.42 -1.59
N LYS A 43 3.66 -16.17 -0.44
CA LYS A 43 3.02 -15.46 0.68
C LYS A 43 2.77 -14.00 0.32
N PHE A 44 3.67 -13.38 -0.44
CA PHE A 44 3.50 -12.03 -0.94
C PHE A 44 2.30 -11.89 -1.87
N LEU A 45 2.14 -12.82 -2.82
CA LEU A 45 0.96 -12.81 -3.70
C LEU A 45 -0.34 -12.93 -2.91
N LEU A 46 -0.41 -13.86 -1.95
CA LEU A 46 -1.60 -14.02 -1.09
C LEU A 46 -1.85 -12.80 -0.22
N PHE A 47 -0.80 -12.21 0.36
CA PHE A 47 -0.87 -10.98 1.13
C PHE A 47 -1.41 -9.81 0.29
N TYR A 48 -0.90 -9.65 -0.92
CA TYR A 48 -1.34 -8.62 -1.87
C TYR A 48 -2.83 -8.77 -2.22
N LEU A 49 -3.25 -9.99 -2.56
CA LEU A 49 -4.65 -10.30 -2.88
C LEU A 49 -5.59 -10.02 -1.70
N LEU A 50 -5.22 -10.46 -0.49
CA LEU A 50 -6.01 -10.20 0.72
C LEU A 50 -6.10 -8.71 1.04
N CYS A 51 -5.00 -7.96 0.92
CA CYS A 51 -5.03 -6.51 1.13
C CYS A 51 -5.98 -5.82 0.15
N GLY A 52 -5.98 -6.19 -1.14
CA GLY A 52 -6.88 -5.61 -2.13
C GLY A 52 -8.35 -5.96 -1.89
N ILE A 53 -8.65 -7.18 -1.43
CA ILE A 53 -10.01 -7.58 -1.06
C ILE A 53 -10.50 -6.76 0.14
N ILE A 54 -9.67 -6.62 1.19
CA ILE A 54 -10.03 -5.83 2.39
C ILE A 54 -10.19 -4.36 2.03
N ALA A 55 -9.26 -3.78 1.26
CA ALA A 55 -9.34 -2.41 0.76
C ALA A 55 -10.66 -2.14 0.02
N THR A 56 -11.00 -3.02 -0.92
CA THR A 56 -12.25 -2.91 -1.68
C THR A 56 -13.47 -3.00 -0.76
N SER A 57 -13.44 -3.89 0.22
CA SER A 57 -14.53 -4.07 1.19
C SER A 57 -14.73 -2.83 2.05
N VAL A 58 -13.64 -2.22 2.53
CA VAL A 58 -13.67 -0.98 3.32
C VAL A 58 -14.24 0.18 2.51
N GLN A 59 -13.86 0.34 1.23
CA GLN A 59 -14.45 1.37 0.37
C GLN A 59 -15.95 1.17 0.16
N ILE A 60 -16.40 -0.07 -0.08
CA ILE A 60 -17.82 -0.39 -0.26
C ILE A 60 -18.60 -0.01 0.99
N MET A 61 -18.11 -0.40 2.17
CA MET A 61 -18.74 -0.07 3.44
C MET A 61 -18.81 1.45 3.66
N ALA A 62 -17.72 2.18 3.43
CA ALA A 62 -17.69 3.64 3.57
C ALA A 62 -18.68 4.34 2.62
N SER A 63 -18.80 3.84 1.39
CA SER A 63 -19.71 4.38 0.38
C SER A 63 -21.19 4.13 0.76
N GLN A 64 -21.48 2.94 1.29
CA GLN A 64 -22.81 2.62 1.83
C GLN A 64 -23.20 3.55 3.00
N MET A 65 -22.27 3.82 3.91
CA MET A 65 -22.51 4.72 5.05
C MET A 65 -22.72 6.19 4.64
N SER A 66 -22.23 6.58 3.46
CA SER A 66 -22.28 7.96 2.96
C SER A 66 -23.49 8.26 2.06
N GLY A 67 -24.46 7.34 1.96
CA GLY A 67 -25.73 7.57 1.25
C GLY A 67 -25.68 7.37 -0.27
N GLY A 68 -24.59 6.81 -0.82
CA GLY A 68 -24.48 6.53 -2.24
C GLY A 68 -23.36 5.56 -2.58
N VAL A 69 -23.67 4.49 -3.30
CA VAL A 69 -22.68 3.49 -3.71
C VAL A 69 -22.21 3.79 -5.13
N ASN A 70 -21.10 4.51 -5.28
CA ASN A 70 -20.41 4.58 -6.57
C ASN A 70 -19.38 3.45 -6.65
N LEU A 71 -19.80 2.29 -7.18
CA LEU A 71 -18.94 1.11 -7.37
C LEU A 71 -18.04 1.20 -8.62
N TYR A 72 -18.14 2.28 -9.40
CA TYR A 72 -17.45 2.38 -10.68
C TYR A 72 -16.11 3.11 -10.54
N ILE A 73 -15.19 2.49 -9.79
CA ILE A 73 -13.77 2.91 -9.74
C ILE A 73 -12.94 1.79 -10.37
N PRO A 74 -12.68 1.84 -11.70
CA PRO A 74 -11.98 0.78 -12.44
C PRO A 74 -10.48 0.76 -12.11
N ASN A 75 -10.14 0.24 -10.92
CA ASN A 75 -8.78 0.00 -10.37
C ASN A 75 -8.78 -0.12 -8.82
N LEU A 76 -9.94 -0.01 -8.18
CA LEU A 76 -10.09 0.08 -6.72
C LEU A 76 -9.27 -0.98 -5.93
N GLY A 77 -9.23 -2.20 -6.46
CA GLY A 77 -8.52 -3.30 -5.84
C GLY A 77 -6.99 -3.22 -5.97
N ALA A 78 -6.48 -2.63 -7.05
CA ALA A 78 -5.04 -2.59 -7.36
C ALA A 78 -4.30 -1.63 -6.42
N SER A 79 -4.74 -0.36 -6.38
CA SER A 79 -4.11 0.66 -5.52
C SER A 79 -4.36 0.38 -4.04
N GLY A 80 -5.50 -0.22 -3.68
CA GLY A 80 -5.78 -0.70 -2.34
C GLY A 80 -4.83 -1.81 -1.88
N ALA A 81 -4.51 -2.76 -2.76
CA ALA A 81 -3.53 -3.81 -2.47
C ALA A 81 -2.12 -3.23 -2.27
N ILE A 82 -1.72 -2.28 -3.13
CA ILE A 82 -0.44 -1.56 -3.00
C ILE A 82 -0.39 -0.77 -1.69
N ALA A 83 -1.49 -0.12 -1.29
CA ALA A 83 -1.58 0.52 0.01
C ALA A 83 -1.30 -0.47 1.15
N GLY A 84 -1.76 -1.72 1.03
CA GLY A 84 -1.39 -2.81 1.94
C GLY A 84 0.08 -3.17 1.91
N VAL A 85 0.73 -3.20 0.74
CA VAL A 85 2.18 -3.35 0.65
C VAL A 85 2.90 -2.22 1.39
N LEU A 86 2.46 -0.96 1.24
CA LEU A 86 3.03 0.18 1.95
C LEU A 86 2.83 0.07 3.48
N GLY A 87 1.66 -0.36 3.92
CA GLY A 87 1.39 -0.65 5.34
C GLY A 87 2.32 -1.73 5.89
N GLY A 88 2.48 -2.84 5.17
CA GLY A 88 3.42 -3.90 5.52
C GLY A 88 4.87 -3.43 5.57
N TYR A 89 5.30 -2.64 4.57
CA TYR A 89 6.63 -2.04 4.51
C TYR A 89 6.86 -1.12 5.71
N LEU A 90 5.91 -0.25 6.05
CA LEU A 90 6.01 0.68 7.17
C LEU A 90 6.23 -0.06 8.50
N MET A 91 5.55 -1.20 8.70
CA MET A 91 5.74 -2.04 9.88
C MET A 91 7.12 -2.71 9.93
N LEU A 92 7.63 -3.16 8.78
CA LEU A 92 8.91 -3.88 8.71
C LEU A 92 10.12 -2.94 8.73
N TYR A 93 10.00 -1.77 8.09
CA TYR A 93 11.13 -0.90 7.75
C TYR A 93 10.84 0.59 8.02
N PRO A 94 10.35 0.98 9.22
CA PRO A 94 9.88 2.35 9.49
C PRO A 94 11.00 3.41 9.34
N THR A 95 12.24 3.05 9.65
CA THR A 95 13.38 3.97 9.63
C THR A 95 14.22 3.87 8.35
N LYS A 96 13.90 2.93 7.44
CA LYS A 96 14.64 2.82 6.17
C LYS A 96 14.39 4.06 5.32
N SER A 97 15.46 4.56 4.71
CA SER A 97 15.39 5.72 3.84
C SER A 97 14.81 5.35 2.48
N VAL A 98 13.78 6.09 2.08
CA VAL A 98 13.17 6.06 0.75
C VAL A 98 13.66 7.27 -0.02
N ARG A 99 14.09 7.08 -1.26
CA ARG A 99 14.44 8.20 -2.13
C ARG A 99 13.18 8.80 -2.74
N VAL A 100 12.90 10.05 -2.39
CA VAL A 100 11.74 10.79 -2.87
C VAL A 100 12.21 11.88 -3.81
N LEU A 101 11.59 11.98 -4.98
CA LEU A 101 11.82 13.06 -5.92
C LEU A 101 10.99 14.28 -5.51
N ILE A 102 11.64 15.38 -5.11
CA ILE A 102 10.97 16.63 -4.76
C ILE A 102 11.30 17.70 -5.79
N GLY A 103 10.63 17.62 -6.95
CA GLY A 103 10.71 18.63 -8.01
C GLY A 103 12.13 19.11 -8.31
N PHE A 104 12.35 20.43 -8.21
CA PHE A 104 13.63 21.06 -8.47
C PHE A 104 14.75 20.70 -7.47
N PHE A 105 14.41 20.21 -6.28
CA PHE A 105 15.38 19.84 -5.24
C PHE A 105 16.02 18.46 -5.46
N GLY A 106 15.60 17.73 -6.49
CA GLY A 106 16.17 16.43 -6.83
C GLY A 106 15.70 15.29 -5.91
N LEU A 107 16.52 14.25 -5.81
CA LEU A 107 16.24 13.07 -4.99
C LEU A 107 16.75 13.29 -3.56
N ILE A 108 15.83 13.28 -2.59
CA ILE A 108 16.18 13.33 -1.17
C ILE A 108 15.85 12.00 -0.48
N SER A 109 16.63 11.66 0.55
CA SER A 109 16.41 10.47 1.36
C SER A 109 15.54 10.81 2.57
N VAL A 110 14.36 10.20 2.66
CA VAL A 110 13.39 10.45 3.73
C VAL A 110 13.03 9.13 4.41
N PRO A 111 12.96 9.05 5.75
CA PRO A 111 12.50 7.86 6.45
C PRO A 111 11.11 7.42 5.98
N ALA A 112 10.94 6.11 5.76
CA ALA A 112 9.68 5.53 5.30
C ALA A 112 8.48 5.89 6.18
N ILE A 113 8.68 6.02 7.50
CA ILE A 113 7.64 6.46 8.43
C ILE A 113 7.07 7.83 8.10
N LEU A 114 7.91 8.76 7.63
CA LEU A 114 7.44 10.07 7.22
C LEU A 114 6.75 9.99 5.87
N VAL A 115 7.37 9.33 4.88
CA VAL A 115 6.81 9.23 3.52
C VAL A 115 5.45 8.54 3.51
N ILE A 116 5.40 7.33 4.07
CA ILE A 116 4.21 6.49 4.07
C ILE A 116 3.20 7.00 5.11
N GLY A 117 3.67 7.39 6.31
CA GLY A 117 2.78 7.89 7.36
C GLY A 117 2.07 9.19 6.97
N LEU A 118 2.78 10.14 6.37
CA LEU A 118 2.15 11.36 5.85
C LEU A 118 1.18 11.04 4.72
N TRP A 119 1.55 10.14 3.79
CA TRP A 119 0.65 9.72 2.72
C TRP A 119 -0.65 9.07 3.26
N ILE A 120 -0.56 8.17 4.23
CA ILE A 120 -1.75 7.59 4.89
C ILE A 120 -2.59 8.70 5.56
N GLY A 121 -1.93 9.65 6.23
CA GLY A 121 -2.58 10.80 6.84
C GLY A 121 -3.39 11.62 5.83
N THR A 122 -2.84 11.89 4.65
CA THR A 122 -3.59 12.60 3.60
C THR A 122 -4.77 11.79 3.06
N GLN A 123 -4.67 10.45 2.98
CA GLN A 123 -5.80 9.59 2.62
C GLN A 123 -6.94 9.69 3.65
N VAL A 124 -6.63 9.66 4.95
CA VAL A 124 -7.64 9.77 6.02
C VAL A 124 -8.32 11.14 5.98
N LEU A 125 -7.54 12.23 5.89
CA LEU A 125 -8.08 13.59 5.82
C LEU A 125 -8.98 13.80 4.59
N SER A 126 -8.53 13.31 3.43
CA SER A 126 -9.30 13.41 2.19
C SER A 126 -10.55 12.53 2.22
N GLY A 127 -10.46 11.35 2.83
CA GLY A 127 -11.60 10.45 3.05
C GLY A 127 -12.68 11.10 3.92
N ILE A 128 -12.29 11.73 5.04
CA ILE A 128 -13.21 12.50 5.90
C ILE A 128 -13.83 13.68 5.14
N GLY A 129 -13.00 14.43 4.40
CA GLY A 129 -13.46 15.57 3.58
C GLY A 129 -14.45 15.16 2.48
N SER A 130 -14.29 13.96 1.92
CA SER A 130 -15.21 13.42 0.91
C SER A 130 -16.58 13.01 1.48
N ILE A 131 -16.65 12.68 2.77
CA ILE A 131 -17.92 12.39 3.46
C ILE A 131 -18.64 13.70 3.81
N ALA A 132 -17.89 14.76 4.15
CA ALA A 132 -18.45 16.06 4.55
C ALA A 132 -19.01 16.89 3.38
N ASN A 133 -18.49 16.71 2.16
CA ASN A 133 -19.01 17.35 0.95
C ASN A 133 -19.95 16.39 0.20
N THR A 134 -21.23 16.38 0.59
CA THR A 134 -22.30 15.66 -0.13
C THR A 134 -22.69 16.30 -1.47
N GLN A 135 -22.04 17.40 -1.88
CA GLN A 135 -22.19 17.96 -3.22
C GLN A 135 -21.31 17.19 -4.21
N GLN A 136 -21.92 16.15 -4.77
CA GLN A 136 -21.81 15.68 -6.15
C GLN A 136 -20.76 16.45 -6.99
N THR A 137 -19.50 16.01 -6.95
CA THR A 137 -18.50 16.37 -7.96
C THR A 137 -18.23 15.14 -8.82
N ASN A 138 -19.01 15.07 -9.91
CA ASN A 138 -18.59 14.79 -11.28
C ASN A 138 -17.89 13.45 -11.58
N GLU A 139 -18.58 12.64 -12.39
CA GLU A 139 -18.21 11.99 -13.68
C GLU A 139 -16.74 11.71 -14.07
N SER A 140 -15.78 11.79 -13.15
CA SER A 140 -14.35 11.66 -13.42
C SER A 140 -13.68 10.96 -12.23
N GLY A 141 -13.66 9.62 -12.29
CA GLY A 141 -12.69 8.76 -11.60
C GLY A 141 -12.20 9.20 -10.22
N GLY A 142 -13.10 9.34 -9.25
CA GLY A 142 -12.77 9.75 -7.89
C GLY A 142 -11.72 8.84 -7.22
N VAL A 143 -10.85 9.44 -6.41
CA VAL A 143 -9.83 8.71 -5.64
C VAL A 143 -10.50 7.95 -4.49
N ALA A 144 -10.28 6.64 -4.41
CA ALA A 144 -10.85 5.79 -3.38
C ALA A 144 -10.07 5.84 -2.07
N TYR A 145 -10.14 6.97 -1.39
CA TYR A 145 -9.39 7.23 -0.15
C TYR A 145 -9.58 6.12 0.90
N TRP A 146 -10.81 5.62 1.07
CA TRP A 146 -11.11 4.58 2.05
C TRP A 146 -10.55 3.20 1.67
N ALA A 147 -10.41 2.89 0.37
CA ALA A 147 -9.67 1.70 -0.04
C ALA A 147 -8.19 1.79 0.32
N HIS A 148 -7.56 2.95 0.15
CA HIS A 148 -6.16 3.12 0.54
C HIS A 148 -5.96 3.00 2.04
N VAL A 149 -6.83 3.62 2.84
CA VAL A 149 -6.79 3.50 4.31
C VAL A 149 -7.00 2.04 4.73
N GLY A 150 -8.06 1.40 4.21
CA GLY A 150 -8.37 0.00 4.52
C GLY A 150 -7.25 -0.96 4.12
N GLY A 151 -6.67 -0.77 2.93
CA GLY A 151 -5.52 -1.53 2.45
C GLY A 151 -4.30 -1.35 3.36
N ALA A 152 -3.91 -0.12 3.65
CA ALA A 152 -2.75 0.17 4.50
C ALA A 152 -2.89 -0.42 5.92
N VAL A 153 -4.07 -0.29 6.54
CA VAL A 153 -4.35 -0.89 7.84
C VAL A 153 -4.32 -2.42 7.75
N ALA A 154 -4.91 -3.02 6.71
CA ALA A 154 -4.84 -4.46 6.49
C ALA A 154 -3.38 -4.93 6.36
N GLY A 155 -2.55 -4.23 5.61
CA GLY A 155 -1.13 -4.53 5.45
C GLY A 155 -0.34 -4.46 6.75
N LEU A 156 -0.54 -3.39 7.54
CA LEU A 156 0.07 -3.19 8.86
C LEU A 156 -0.24 -4.37 9.82
N ILE A 157 -1.42 -4.98 9.70
CA ILE A 157 -1.87 -6.08 10.56
C ILE A 157 -1.47 -7.45 9.98
N LEU A 158 -1.73 -7.70 8.71
CA LEU A 158 -1.50 -9.00 8.08
C LEU A 158 -0.01 -9.35 7.99
N VAL A 159 0.88 -8.35 7.95
CA VAL A 159 2.33 -8.60 7.88
C VAL A 159 2.84 -9.43 9.07
N TRP A 160 2.20 -9.37 10.24
CA TRP A 160 2.57 -10.19 11.41
C TRP A 160 2.35 -11.69 11.19
N VAL A 161 1.36 -12.04 10.37
CA VAL A 161 1.01 -13.41 10.02
C VAL A 161 1.85 -13.90 8.84
N PHE A 162 2.07 -13.04 7.85
CA PHE A 162 2.70 -13.43 6.59
C PHE A 162 4.24 -13.40 6.64
N ARG A 163 4.85 -12.53 7.46
CA ARG A 163 6.32 -12.42 7.54
C ARG A 163 6.98 -13.71 7.97
N ASN A 164 8.10 -14.04 7.34
CA ASN A 164 8.94 -15.16 7.74
C ASN A 164 9.97 -14.68 8.78
N ARG A 165 9.73 -15.00 10.05
CA ARG A 165 10.60 -14.59 11.17
C ARG A 165 12.04 -15.04 10.98
N HIS A 166 12.27 -16.27 10.51
CA HIS A 166 13.62 -16.78 10.27
C HIS A 166 14.37 -16.04 9.16
N VAL A 167 13.67 -15.54 8.13
CA VAL A 167 14.31 -14.73 7.10
C VAL A 167 14.73 -13.37 7.69
N GLN A 168 13.88 -12.76 8.50
CA GLN A 168 14.19 -11.49 9.17
C GLN A 168 15.32 -11.63 10.20
N GLU A 169 15.31 -12.69 11.01
CA GLU A 169 16.35 -12.99 11.99
C GLU A 169 17.72 -13.17 11.31
N ARG A 170 17.79 -13.98 10.24
CA ARG A 170 19.04 -14.15 9.48
C ARG A 170 19.52 -12.86 8.81
N ALA A 171 18.60 -12.03 8.32
CA ALA A 171 18.95 -10.74 7.73
C ALA A 171 19.54 -9.80 8.80
N HIS A 172 18.96 -9.80 10.00
CA HIS A 172 19.46 -9.04 11.14
C HIS A 172 20.83 -9.55 11.62
N GLU A 173 20.99 -10.87 11.78
CA GLU A 173 22.25 -11.51 12.15
C GLU A 173 23.37 -11.21 11.16
N ARG A 174 23.08 -11.27 9.85
CA ARG A 174 24.04 -10.90 8.80
C ARG A 174 24.47 -9.44 8.90
N ALA A 175 23.52 -8.53 9.13
CA ALA A 175 23.81 -7.11 9.27
C ALA A 175 24.69 -6.81 10.51
N MET A 176 24.39 -7.47 11.64
CA MET A 176 25.16 -7.34 12.88
C MET A 176 26.54 -8.01 12.79
N GLY A 177 26.63 -9.20 12.18
CA GLY A 177 27.89 -9.91 11.96
C GLY A 177 28.85 -9.10 11.09
N TRP A 178 28.35 -8.49 10.01
CA TRP A 178 29.13 -7.55 9.20
C TRP A 178 29.67 -6.38 10.03
N HIS A 179 28.85 -5.78 10.89
CA HIS A 179 29.28 -4.63 11.71
C HIS A 179 30.38 -5.02 12.70
N ASN A 180 30.30 -6.21 13.28
CA ASN A 180 31.29 -6.72 14.23
C ASN A 180 32.61 -7.09 13.57
N ASP A 181 32.59 -7.68 12.36
CA ASP A 181 33.81 -8.03 11.65
C ASP A 181 34.58 -6.78 11.21
N TYR A 182 33.90 -5.76 10.66
CA TYR A 182 34.54 -4.49 10.28
C TYR A 182 35.05 -3.67 11.48
N GLY A 183 34.39 -3.77 12.63
CA GLY A 183 34.85 -3.15 13.88
C GLY A 183 36.12 -3.79 14.45
N ARG A 184 36.44 -5.03 14.05
CA ARG A 184 37.61 -5.77 14.52
C ARG A 184 38.89 -5.50 13.70
N PHE A 185 38.76 -4.90 12.53
CA PHE A 185 39.87 -4.51 11.65
C PHE A 185 40.21 -3.00 11.73
N ARG A 186 39.78 -2.32 12.79
CA ARG A 186 40.13 -0.93 13.10
C ARG A 186 40.93 -0.83 14.39
#